data_AF-A0A1F2RS59-F1
#
_entry.id   AF-A0A1F2RS59-F1
#
_cell.length_a   1.000
_cell.length_b   1.000
_cell.length_c   1.000
_cell.angle_alpha   90.00
_cell.angle_beta   90.00
_cell.angle_gamma   90.00
#
_symmetry.space_group_name_H-M   'P 1'
#
loop_
_entity.id
_entity.type
_entity.pdbx_description
1 polymer ?
#
loop_
_entity_poly.entity_id
_entity_poly.type
_entity_poly.pdbx_seq_one_letter_code
_entity_poly.pdbx_strand_id
1 'polypeptide(L)'
;MTRAQQRALTFWIRRLPDDIVARLPRLKLAVANRLGSAQAHVFINEAPQDGNRLLGNHLHAVSYISQRYVVFQRDLFRQRVELGRILYHELCHFLWPRLGNPRRRSYQAALREEFRHGTRGELGYSSQWRKDELRANGDVSRRGGGRRALWRDYVCESFCDTGSFVLLGSERRAKHSEYTLSLAARQRRHRWVELIWGVETSSNGKRNGAESAPPTAS
;
A
#
# COMPACT_ATOMS: atom_id res chain seq x y z
N MET A 1 -21.68 12.48 -0.82
CA MET A 1 -20.56 12.78 0.10
C MET A 1 -20.83 14.11 0.78
N THR A 2 -20.62 14.24 2.09
CA THR A 2 -20.82 15.50 2.84
C THR A 2 -19.60 16.43 2.69
N ARG A 3 -19.75 17.73 2.99
CA ARG A 3 -18.63 18.69 3.02
C ARG A 3 -17.52 18.26 3.98
N ALA A 4 -17.88 17.69 5.13
CA ALA A 4 -16.90 17.20 6.11
C ALA A 4 -16.07 16.03 5.55
N GLN A 5 -16.71 15.08 4.87
CA GLN A 5 -16.04 13.96 4.21
C GLN A 5 -15.12 14.44 3.08
N GLN A 6 -15.58 15.40 2.27
CA GLN A 6 -14.75 15.99 1.22
C GLN A 6 -13.50 16.66 1.81
N ARG A 7 -13.65 17.47 2.87
CA ARG A 7 -12.52 18.10 3.55
C ARG A 7 -11.52 17.08 4.09
N ALA A 8 -12.00 15.97 4.67
CA ALA A 8 -11.14 14.90 5.17
C ALA A 8 -10.33 14.21 4.07
N LEU A 9 -10.92 13.95 2.90
CA LEU A 9 -10.18 13.42 1.75
C LEU A 9 -9.20 14.44 1.18
N THR A 10 -9.64 15.69 0.99
CA THR A 10 -8.79 16.79 0.51
C THR A 10 -7.59 17.00 1.42
N PHE A 11 -7.76 16.88 2.74
CA PHE A 11 -6.68 16.97 3.73
C PHE A 11 -5.52 16.00 3.43
N TRP A 12 -5.85 14.75 3.08
CA TRP A 12 -4.86 13.72 2.76
C TRP A 12 -4.32 13.85 1.33
N ILE A 13 -5.17 14.19 0.36
CA ILE A 13 -4.72 14.37 -1.03
C ILE A 13 -3.71 15.51 -1.14
N ARG A 14 -3.92 16.62 -0.43
CA ARG A 14 -2.99 17.78 -0.42
C ARG A 14 -1.63 17.50 0.22
N ARG A 15 -1.46 16.36 0.89
CA ARG A 15 -0.19 15.93 1.50
C ARG A 15 0.61 15.02 0.60
N LEU A 16 0.03 14.56 -0.50
CA LEU A 16 0.77 13.80 -1.49
C LEU A 16 1.78 14.72 -2.19
N PRO A 17 2.99 14.23 -2.47
CA PRO A 17 3.93 14.92 -3.34
C PRO A 17 3.31 15.23 -4.71
N ASP A 18 3.65 16.39 -5.28
CA ASP A 18 3.07 16.86 -6.55
C ASP A 18 3.32 15.90 -7.71
N ASP A 19 4.48 15.24 -7.74
CA ASP A 19 4.84 14.24 -8.74
C ASP A 19 3.96 12.97 -8.65
N ILE A 20 3.51 12.61 -7.44
CA ILE A 20 2.56 11.53 -7.21
C ILE A 20 1.17 11.96 -7.67
N VAL A 21 0.74 13.18 -7.33
CA VAL A 21 -0.55 13.74 -7.75
C VAL A 21 -0.64 13.81 -9.27
N ALA A 22 0.43 14.27 -9.94
CA ALA A 22 0.51 14.35 -11.40
C ALA A 22 0.37 13.00 -12.10
N ARG A 23 0.76 11.90 -11.43
CA ARG A 23 0.61 10.54 -11.95
C ARG A 23 -0.80 9.99 -11.73
N LEU A 24 -1.59 10.51 -10.79
CA LEU A 24 -2.93 9.99 -10.55
C LEU A 24 -3.90 10.38 -11.68
N PRO A 25 -4.80 9.47 -12.10
CA PRO A 25 -5.89 9.88 -12.96
C PRO A 25 -6.85 10.80 -12.20
N ARG A 26 -7.71 11.50 -12.94
CA ARG A 26 -8.91 12.09 -12.34
C ARG A 26 -9.77 10.95 -11.76
N LEU A 27 -9.93 10.95 -10.44
CA LEU A 27 -10.68 9.95 -9.70
C LEU A 27 -12.04 10.48 -9.27
N LYS A 28 -13.05 9.62 -9.34
CA LYS A 28 -14.34 9.82 -8.71
C LYS A 28 -14.30 9.17 -7.32
N LEU A 29 -14.63 9.91 -6.27
CA LEU A 29 -14.63 9.40 -4.89
C LEU A 29 -16.05 9.43 -4.35
N ALA A 30 -16.50 8.31 -3.77
CA ALA A 30 -17.82 8.17 -3.18
C ALA A 30 -17.75 7.60 -1.76
N VAL A 31 -18.87 7.72 -1.04
CA VAL A 31 -19.02 7.20 0.31
C VAL A 31 -20.31 6.40 0.38
N ALA A 32 -20.24 5.18 0.89
CA ALA A 32 -21.38 4.30 1.11
C ALA A 32 -21.57 4.00 2.61
N ASN A 33 -22.80 3.76 3.06
CA ASN A 33 -23.07 3.38 4.46
C ASN A 33 -22.56 1.96 4.77
N ARG A 34 -22.66 1.04 3.80
CA ARG A 34 -22.08 -0.30 3.84
C ARG A 34 -21.54 -0.65 2.46
N LEU A 35 -20.45 -1.41 2.42
CA LEU A 35 -19.92 -2.00 1.21
C LEU A 35 -20.36 -3.47 1.20
N GLY A 36 -21.12 -3.88 0.18
CA GLY A 36 -21.52 -5.27 -0.02
C GLY A 36 -20.41 -6.06 -0.71
N SER A 37 -20.35 -7.37 -0.45
CA SER A 37 -19.37 -8.33 -1.00
C SER A 37 -19.60 -8.67 -2.48
N ALA A 38 -19.89 -7.68 -3.33
CA ALA A 38 -20.16 -7.88 -4.75
C ALA A 38 -18.87 -7.71 -5.56
N GLN A 39 -18.21 -8.84 -5.83
CA GLN A 39 -17.31 -9.10 -6.96
C GLN A 39 -16.25 -8.03 -7.29
N ALA A 40 -15.28 -7.89 -6.40
CA ALA A 40 -13.85 -7.76 -6.70
C ALA A 40 -13.14 -7.95 -5.36
N HIS A 41 -12.36 -9.03 -5.21
CA HIS A 41 -11.72 -9.36 -3.93
C HIS A 41 -10.70 -8.28 -3.52
N VAL A 42 -11.16 -7.31 -2.76
CA VAL A 42 -10.36 -6.30 -2.05
C VAL A 42 -10.77 -6.42 -0.60
N PHE A 43 -9.93 -7.02 0.24
CA PHE A 43 -10.13 -7.05 1.69
C PHE A 43 -9.15 -6.06 2.30
N ILE A 44 -9.67 -5.01 2.93
CA ILE A 44 -8.86 -4.12 3.77
C ILE A 44 -9.58 -4.04 5.12
N ASN A 45 -8.91 -4.62 6.13
CA ASN A 45 -9.21 -4.72 7.57
C ASN A 45 -9.94 -5.98 8.03
N GLU A 46 -9.21 -7.08 8.19
CA GLU A 46 -9.22 -7.95 9.39
C GLU A 46 -7.91 -8.76 9.50
N ALA A 47 -7.52 -9.09 10.74
CA ALA A 47 -6.56 -10.16 10.99
C ALA A 47 -7.21 -11.51 10.66
N PRO A 48 -6.49 -12.50 10.10
CA PRO A 48 -7.07 -13.81 9.83
C PRO A 48 -7.53 -14.43 11.16
N GLN A 49 -8.83 -14.60 11.33
CA GLN A 49 -9.42 -15.44 12.38
C GLN A 49 -9.83 -16.75 11.73
N ASP A 50 -9.43 -17.85 12.36
CA ASP A 50 -9.74 -19.21 11.96
C ASP A 50 -11.25 -19.41 11.73
N GLY A 51 -11.58 -20.14 10.66
CA GLY A 51 -12.86 -20.85 10.56
C GLY A 51 -14.11 -20.01 10.29
N ASN A 52 -14.30 -19.64 9.02
CA ASN A 52 -15.60 -19.72 8.33
C ASN A 52 -16.84 -19.15 9.07
N ARG A 53 -17.01 -17.82 9.09
CA ARG A 53 -18.33 -17.15 9.07
C ARG A 53 -18.20 -15.65 8.76
N LEU A 54 -18.92 -15.21 7.71
CA LEU A 54 -19.40 -13.85 7.45
C LEU A 54 -18.43 -12.84 6.79
N LEU A 55 -18.36 -12.96 5.45
CA LEU A 55 -17.93 -11.98 4.43
C LEU A 55 -18.67 -10.61 4.44
N GLY A 56 -19.29 -10.20 5.56
CA GLY A 56 -20.29 -9.13 5.59
C GLY A 56 -19.89 -7.80 6.25
N ASN A 57 -18.78 -7.70 6.98
CA ASN A 57 -18.52 -6.56 7.88
C ASN A 57 -17.17 -5.84 7.72
N HIS A 58 -16.35 -6.16 6.71
CA HIS A 58 -14.89 -5.95 6.80
C HIS A 58 -14.26 -5.27 5.57
N LEU A 59 -15.04 -4.40 4.92
CA LEU A 59 -14.63 -3.66 3.72
C LEU A 59 -14.74 -2.17 3.99
N HIS A 60 -13.59 -1.49 4.14
CA HIS A 60 -13.57 -0.05 4.36
C HIS A 60 -13.46 0.78 3.07
N ALA A 61 -12.93 0.21 1.99
CA ALA A 61 -12.92 0.84 0.67
C ALA A 61 -12.84 -0.21 -0.44
N VAL A 62 -13.21 0.20 -1.66
CA VAL A 62 -13.04 -0.58 -2.89
C VAL A 62 -12.66 0.37 -4.03
N SER A 63 -11.67 -0.03 -4.82
CA SER A 63 -11.27 0.64 -6.07
C SER A 63 -11.74 -0.09 -7.32
N TYR A 64 -12.36 0.66 -8.23
CA TYR A 64 -12.72 0.23 -9.57
C TYR A 64 -11.76 0.87 -10.58
N ILE A 65 -10.69 0.13 -10.90
CA ILE A 65 -9.54 0.69 -11.64
C ILE A 65 -9.91 1.20 -13.03
N SER A 66 -10.69 0.44 -13.80
CA SER A 66 -11.15 0.83 -15.14
C SER A 66 -12.05 2.06 -15.12
N GLN A 67 -12.84 2.22 -14.06
CA GLN A 67 -13.82 3.29 -13.90
C GLN A 67 -13.24 4.52 -13.19
N ARG A 68 -11.98 4.45 -12.72
CA ARG A 68 -11.30 5.54 -11.98
C ARG A 68 -12.12 5.99 -10.79
N TYR A 69 -12.62 5.02 -10.04
CA TYR A 69 -13.64 5.22 -9.02
C TYR A 69 -13.26 4.51 -7.73
N VAL A 70 -13.42 5.19 -6.60
CA VAL A 70 -13.16 4.64 -5.26
C VAL A 70 -14.37 4.91 -4.38
N VAL A 71 -14.81 3.88 -3.65
CA VAL A 71 -15.90 3.98 -2.69
C VAL A 71 -15.36 3.70 -1.30
N PHE A 72 -15.62 4.60 -0.35
CA PHE A 72 -15.24 4.45 1.05
C PHE A 72 -16.46 4.11 1.91
N GLN A 73 -16.27 3.27 2.93
CA GLN A 73 -17.25 3.08 3.98
C GLN A 73 -17.32 4.34 4.85
N ARG A 74 -18.54 4.74 5.20
CA ARG A 74 -18.81 5.97 5.95
C ARG A 74 -18.09 6.05 7.30
N ASP A 75 -17.98 4.94 8.02
CA ASP A 75 -17.40 4.92 9.37
C ASP A 75 -15.90 5.17 9.37
N LEU A 76 -15.21 4.95 8.24
CA LEU A 76 -13.79 5.25 8.07
C LEU A 76 -13.47 6.74 8.35
N PHE A 77 -14.42 7.63 8.07
CA PHE A 77 -14.26 9.07 8.28
C PHE A 77 -14.21 9.48 9.76
N ARG A 78 -14.49 8.56 10.69
CA ARG A 78 -14.30 8.78 12.14
C ARG A 78 -12.85 8.53 12.58
N GLN A 79 -12.03 7.90 11.74
CA GLN A 79 -10.67 7.48 12.06
C GLN A 79 -9.67 8.16 11.12
N ARG A 80 -9.26 9.39 11.44
CA ARG A 80 -8.46 10.26 10.54
C ARG A 80 -7.25 9.55 9.92
N VAL A 81 -6.38 8.94 10.73
CA VAL A 81 -5.15 8.28 10.25
C VAL A 81 -5.47 7.04 9.43
N GLU A 82 -6.50 6.30 9.82
CA GLU A 82 -6.94 5.10 9.10
C GLU A 82 -7.54 5.44 7.73
N LEU A 83 -8.31 6.54 7.66
CA LEU A 83 -8.75 7.10 6.39
C LEU A 83 -7.57 7.42 5.47
N GLY A 84 -6.49 8.00 6.01
CA GLY A 84 -5.27 8.27 5.25
C GLY A 84 -4.61 7.00 4.74
N ARG A 85 -4.46 5.99 5.60
CA ARG A 85 -3.87 4.68 5.25
C ARG A 85 -4.63 4.02 4.11
N ILE A 86 -5.95 3.92 4.25
CA ILE A 86 -6.81 3.26 3.26
C ILE A 86 -6.86 4.09 1.99
N LEU A 87 -7.03 5.41 2.07
CA LEU A 87 -7.00 6.27 0.88
C LEU A 87 -5.69 6.08 0.09
N TYR A 88 -4.53 6.15 0.75
CA TYR A 88 -3.25 6.02 0.05
C TYR A 88 -3.05 4.62 -0.53
N HIS A 89 -3.52 3.57 0.16
CA HIS A 89 -3.57 2.21 -0.41
C HIS A 89 -4.38 2.19 -1.71
N GLU A 90 -5.60 2.71 -1.70
CA GLU A 90 -6.47 2.75 -2.88
C GLU A 90 -5.86 3.57 -4.02
N LEU A 91 -5.26 4.73 -3.71
CA LEU A 91 -4.54 5.53 -4.71
C LEU A 91 -3.36 4.76 -5.31
N CYS A 92 -2.65 3.95 -4.53
CA CYS A 92 -1.56 3.12 -5.03
C CYS A 92 -2.02 2.08 -6.06
N HIS A 93 -3.26 1.58 -6.01
CA HIS A 93 -3.77 0.74 -7.10
C HIS A 93 -3.85 1.48 -8.44
N PHE A 94 -4.06 2.79 -8.43
CA PHE A 94 -4.01 3.61 -9.64
C PHE A 94 -2.58 4.00 -10.03
N LEU A 95 -1.67 4.14 -9.07
CA LEU A 95 -0.26 4.41 -9.35
C LEU A 95 0.45 3.19 -9.94
N TRP A 96 0.17 1.99 -9.44
CA TRP A 96 0.81 0.74 -9.84
C TRP A 96 0.90 0.55 -11.36
N PRO A 97 -0.21 0.60 -12.14
CA PRO A 97 -0.13 0.45 -13.59
C PRO A 97 0.64 1.57 -14.30
N ARG A 98 0.83 2.73 -13.66
CA ARG A 98 1.49 3.92 -14.22
C ARG A 98 2.99 3.99 -13.95
N LEU A 99 3.53 3.08 -13.13
CA LEU A 99 4.98 2.95 -12.95
C LEU A 99 5.69 2.39 -14.19
N GLY A 100 4.95 1.83 -15.14
CA GLY A 100 5.52 1.17 -16.31
C GLY A 100 6.14 -0.19 -15.98
N ASN A 101 6.40 -0.97 -17.02
CA ASN A 101 6.84 -2.36 -16.88
C ASN A 101 8.20 -2.54 -16.18
N PRO A 102 9.24 -1.74 -16.44
CA PRO A 102 10.55 -1.93 -15.80
C PRO A 102 10.48 -1.87 -14.27
N ARG A 103 9.80 -0.84 -13.73
CA ARG A 103 9.67 -0.62 -12.29
C ARG A 103 8.81 -1.69 -11.63
N ARG A 104 7.69 -2.07 -12.25
CA ARG A 104 6.88 -3.19 -11.73
C ARG A 104 7.66 -4.50 -11.67
N ARG A 105 8.49 -4.78 -12.68
CA ARG A 105 9.34 -5.98 -12.70
C ARG A 105 10.43 -5.94 -11.64
N SER A 106 11.03 -4.78 -11.36
CA SER A 106 12.04 -4.69 -10.30
C SER A 106 11.42 -4.87 -8.91
N TYR A 107 10.21 -4.36 -8.65
CA TYR A 107 9.48 -4.65 -7.41
C TYR A 107 9.21 -6.14 -7.25
N GLN A 108 8.70 -6.75 -8.34
CA GLN A 108 8.41 -8.16 -8.38
C GLN A 108 9.66 -9.01 -8.12
N ALA A 109 10.83 -8.62 -8.62
CA ALA A 109 12.10 -9.30 -8.35
C ALA A 109 12.48 -9.21 -6.87
N ALA A 110 12.35 -8.04 -6.25
CA ALA A 110 12.59 -7.86 -4.82
C ALA A 110 11.67 -8.76 -3.97
N LEU A 111 10.37 -8.82 -4.29
CA LEU A 111 9.42 -9.69 -3.60
C LEU A 111 9.69 -11.18 -3.83
N ARG A 112 10.16 -11.57 -5.01
CA ARG A 112 10.58 -12.96 -5.26
C ARG A 112 11.71 -13.38 -4.34
N GLU A 113 12.69 -12.49 -4.15
CA GLU A 113 13.82 -12.76 -3.26
C GLU A 113 13.37 -12.84 -1.80
N GLU A 114 12.53 -11.90 -1.36
CA GLU A 114 11.93 -11.94 -0.02
C GLU A 114 11.14 -13.25 0.20
N PHE A 115 10.39 -13.69 -0.81
CA PHE A 115 9.60 -14.91 -0.74
C PHE A 115 10.50 -16.16 -0.70
N ARG A 116 11.57 -16.21 -1.50
CA ARG A 116 12.59 -17.29 -1.47
C ARG A 116 13.30 -17.39 -0.12
N HIS A 117 13.61 -16.27 0.49
CA HIS A 117 14.20 -16.22 1.84
C HIS A 117 13.20 -16.46 2.98
N GLY A 118 11.93 -16.76 2.67
CA GLY A 118 10.93 -17.02 3.70
C GLY A 118 10.58 -15.79 4.54
N THR A 119 10.74 -14.58 4.00
CA THR A 119 10.43 -13.33 4.72
C THR A 119 8.99 -13.37 5.26
N ARG A 120 8.85 -13.21 6.58
CA ARG A 120 7.57 -13.24 7.30
C ARG A 120 6.98 -11.84 7.43
N GLY A 121 5.65 -11.81 7.56
CA GLY A 121 4.89 -10.57 7.70
C GLY A 121 4.80 -9.75 6.42
N GLU A 122 4.02 -8.68 6.51
CA GLU A 122 3.71 -7.72 5.45
C GLU A 122 3.42 -6.32 6.06
N LEU A 123 3.11 -5.33 5.22
CA LEU A 123 2.79 -3.95 5.64
C LEU A 123 1.29 -3.64 5.58
N GLY A 124 0.46 -4.64 5.31
CA GLY A 124 -1.00 -4.54 5.34
C GLY A 124 -1.64 -5.92 5.36
N TYR A 125 -2.91 -5.97 5.78
CA TYR A 125 -3.65 -7.24 5.78
C TYR A 125 -3.92 -7.76 4.37
N SER A 126 -4.12 -6.89 3.37
CA SER A 126 -4.44 -7.34 2.01
C SER A 126 -3.25 -8.10 1.39
N SER A 127 -2.03 -7.57 1.52
CA SER A 127 -0.83 -8.27 1.07
C SER A 127 -0.53 -9.52 1.89
N GLN A 128 -0.76 -9.50 3.21
CA GLN A 128 -0.60 -10.67 4.07
C GLN A 128 -1.53 -11.81 3.62
N TRP A 129 -2.81 -11.51 3.39
CA TRP A 129 -3.78 -12.49 2.92
C TRP A 129 -3.40 -13.07 1.55
N ARG A 130 -3.01 -12.23 0.58
CA ARG A 130 -2.54 -12.71 -0.73
C ARG A 130 -1.28 -13.57 -0.64
N LYS A 131 -0.39 -13.25 0.29
CA LYS A 131 0.82 -14.04 0.55
C LYS A 131 0.48 -15.42 1.12
N ASP A 132 -0.48 -15.47 2.04
CA ASP A 132 -0.93 -16.71 2.66
C ASP A 132 -1.75 -17.56 1.66
N GLU A 133 -2.62 -16.94 0.87
CA GLU A 133 -3.31 -17.58 -0.26
C GLU A 133 -2.29 -18.20 -1.24
N LEU A 134 -1.27 -17.45 -1.64
CA LEU A 134 -0.21 -17.93 -2.52
C LEU A 134 0.57 -19.12 -1.93
N ARG A 135 0.82 -19.12 -0.61
CA ARG A 135 1.50 -20.20 0.11
C ARG A 135 0.63 -21.45 0.26
N ALA A 136 -0.64 -21.27 0.63
CA ALA A 136 -1.61 -22.34 0.78
C ALA A 136 -1.84 -23.09 -0.55
N ASN A 137 -1.81 -22.36 -1.66
CA ASN A 137 -1.87 -22.92 -3.02
C ASN A 137 -0.50 -23.46 -3.50
N GLY A 138 0.36 -23.87 -2.57
CA GLY A 138 1.77 -24.24 -2.72
C GLY A 138 2.07 -25.37 -3.71
N ASP A 139 1.07 -26.15 -4.14
CA ASP A 139 1.26 -27.27 -5.07
C ASP A 139 0.00 -27.66 -5.88
N VAL A 140 -0.79 -26.70 -6.37
CA VAL A 140 -1.84 -27.01 -7.36
C VAL A 140 -1.19 -27.15 -8.72
N SER A 141 -0.90 -28.40 -9.07
CA SER A 141 -0.17 -28.82 -10.25
C SER A 141 -0.76 -28.31 -11.57
N ARG A 142 0.16 -28.09 -12.52
CA ARG A 142 0.01 -27.80 -13.97
C ARG A 142 -0.15 -26.33 -14.36
N ARG A 143 0.98 -25.71 -14.74
CA ARG A 143 1.16 -24.82 -15.92
C ARG A 143 -0.05 -23.94 -16.33
N GLY A 144 -0.80 -23.40 -15.38
CA GLY A 144 -2.08 -22.73 -15.61
C GLY A 144 -2.07 -21.30 -15.07
N GLY A 145 -2.87 -20.43 -15.68
CA GLY A 145 -2.91 -18.99 -15.40
C GLY A 145 -3.18 -18.59 -13.93
N GLY A 146 -3.72 -19.50 -13.11
CA GLY A 146 -4.12 -19.25 -11.71
C GLY A 146 -2.98 -18.80 -10.79
N ARG A 147 -1.86 -19.55 -10.70
CA ARG A 147 -0.74 -19.17 -9.82
C ARG A 147 -0.06 -17.87 -10.25
N ARG A 148 -0.02 -17.61 -11.57
CA ARG A 148 0.50 -16.34 -12.11
C ARG A 148 -0.42 -15.16 -11.73
N ALA A 149 -1.73 -15.37 -11.71
CA ALA A 149 -2.70 -14.37 -11.23
C ALA A 149 -2.50 -14.10 -9.73
N LEU A 150 -2.48 -15.13 -8.89
CA LEU A 150 -2.23 -14.98 -7.44
C LEU A 150 -0.92 -14.25 -7.13
N TRP A 151 0.16 -14.59 -7.87
CA TRP A 151 1.42 -13.88 -7.74
C TRP A 151 1.31 -12.39 -8.12
N ARG A 152 0.59 -12.08 -9.19
CA ARG A 152 0.38 -10.68 -9.63
C ARG A 152 -0.46 -9.91 -8.62
N ASP A 153 -1.47 -10.55 -8.04
CA ASP A 153 -2.34 -9.96 -7.03
C ASP A 153 -1.53 -9.68 -5.76
N TYR A 154 -0.77 -10.65 -5.26
CA TYR A 154 0.15 -10.44 -4.14
C TYR A 154 1.13 -9.29 -4.38
N VAL A 155 1.77 -9.23 -5.56
CA VAL A 155 2.71 -8.15 -5.88
C VAL A 155 2.01 -6.78 -5.89
N CYS A 156 0.79 -6.71 -6.43
CA CYS A 156 -0.01 -5.50 -6.46
C CYS A 156 -0.39 -5.03 -5.06
N GLU A 157 -0.96 -5.92 -4.23
CA GLU A 157 -1.34 -5.61 -2.85
C GLU A 157 -0.13 -5.21 -2.00
N SER A 158 0.97 -5.97 -2.11
CA SER A 158 2.22 -5.68 -1.40
C SER A 158 2.78 -4.31 -1.78
N PHE A 159 2.67 -3.92 -3.06
CA PHE A 159 3.04 -2.58 -3.49
C PHE A 159 2.12 -1.53 -2.87
N CYS A 160 0.80 -1.74 -2.86
CA CYS A 160 -0.15 -0.76 -2.36
C CYS A 160 -0.04 -0.55 -0.84
N ASP A 161 0.18 -1.62 -0.08
CA ASP A 161 0.45 -1.56 1.36
C ASP A 161 1.77 -0.87 1.66
N THR A 162 2.83 -1.20 0.92
CA THR A 162 4.13 -0.52 1.06
C THR A 162 4.02 0.95 0.69
N GLY A 163 3.30 1.26 -0.37
CA GLY A 163 3.11 2.62 -0.83
C GLY A 163 2.33 3.47 0.17
N SER A 164 1.23 2.93 0.70
CA SER A 164 0.49 3.56 1.80
C SER A 164 1.37 3.79 3.03
N PHE A 165 2.16 2.78 3.41
CA PHE A 165 3.12 2.88 4.51
C PHE A 165 4.08 4.05 4.30
N VAL A 166 4.66 4.21 3.11
CA VAL A 166 5.63 5.29 2.80
C VAL A 166 4.94 6.65 2.75
N LEU A 167 3.82 6.78 2.02
CA LEU A 167 3.11 8.06 1.84
C LEU A 167 2.53 8.61 3.15
N LEU A 168 2.14 7.74 4.08
CA LEU A 168 1.72 8.19 5.42
C LEU A 168 2.85 8.88 6.21
N GLY A 169 4.12 8.56 5.92
CA GLY A 169 5.27 9.20 6.55
C GLY A 169 5.18 9.25 8.07
N SER A 170 5.25 10.45 8.64
CA SER A 170 5.19 10.72 10.08
C SER A 170 3.79 10.61 10.70
N GLU A 171 2.72 10.67 9.89
CA GLU A 171 1.33 10.53 10.37
C GLU A 171 0.96 9.08 10.68
N ARG A 172 1.78 8.14 10.21
CA ARG A 172 1.63 6.72 10.44
C ARG A 172 1.73 6.39 11.94
N ARG A 173 0.87 5.47 12.41
CA ARG A 173 0.98 4.93 13.78
C ARG A 173 2.28 4.15 13.94
N ALA A 174 3.03 4.42 15.03
CA ALA A 174 4.30 3.75 15.31
C ALA A 174 4.15 2.23 15.49
N LYS A 175 3.05 1.81 16.14
CA LYS A 175 2.62 0.41 16.23
C LYS A 175 1.28 0.28 15.51
N HIS A 176 1.22 -0.65 14.57
CA HIS A 176 0.00 -1.03 13.87
C HIS A 176 0.00 -2.55 13.74
N SER A 177 -1.14 -3.19 13.99
CA SER A 177 -1.28 -4.65 13.93
C SER A 177 -0.99 -5.22 12.54
N GLU A 178 -1.15 -4.40 11.51
CA GLU A 178 -0.84 -4.77 10.12
C GLU A 178 0.65 -4.75 9.77
N TYR A 179 1.47 -4.01 10.53
CA TYR A 179 2.89 -3.85 10.21
C TYR A 179 3.71 -4.97 10.86
N THR A 180 3.51 -6.17 10.34
CA THR A 180 4.16 -7.40 10.81
C THR A 180 5.49 -7.67 10.12
N LEU A 181 5.77 -7.00 9.00
CA LEU A 181 7.05 -7.09 8.30
C LEU A 181 8.19 -6.61 9.20
N SER A 182 9.29 -7.37 9.22
CA SER A 182 10.48 -7.04 10.00
C SER A 182 11.05 -5.67 9.65
N LEU A 183 11.74 -5.02 10.59
CA LEU A 183 12.29 -3.67 10.39
C LEU A 183 13.22 -3.61 9.17
N ALA A 184 14.11 -4.59 9.00
CA ALA A 184 15.04 -4.64 7.88
C ALA A 184 14.32 -4.79 6.53
N ALA A 185 13.30 -5.65 6.44
CA ALA A 185 12.52 -5.82 5.22
C ALA A 185 11.69 -4.57 4.90
N ARG A 186 11.09 -3.96 5.92
CA ARG A 186 10.37 -2.68 5.80
C ARG A 186 11.27 -1.56 5.26
N GLN A 187 12.49 -1.43 5.78
CA GLN A 187 13.47 -0.45 5.30
C GLN A 187 13.86 -0.72 3.83
N ARG A 188 14.02 -1.98 3.42
CA ARG A 188 14.29 -2.31 2.01
C ARG A 188 13.14 -1.88 1.10
N ARG A 189 11.89 -2.18 1.48
CA ARG A 189 10.71 -1.79 0.71
C ARG A 189 10.51 -0.28 0.67
N HIS A 190 10.76 0.41 1.79
CA HIS A 190 10.73 1.87 1.87
C HIS A 190 11.70 2.51 0.86
N ARG A 191 12.98 2.12 0.93
CA ARG A 191 14.01 2.63 0.01
C ARG A 191 13.66 2.35 -1.45
N TRP A 192 13.12 1.16 -1.74
CA TRP A 192 12.69 0.82 -3.10
C TRP A 192 11.64 1.80 -3.62
N VAL A 193 10.64 2.11 -2.78
CA VAL A 193 9.55 3.01 -3.14
C VAL A 193 10.04 4.46 -3.31
N GLU A 194 10.90 4.95 -2.41
CA GLU A 194 11.51 6.29 -2.51
C GLU A 194 12.28 6.46 -3.83
N LEU A 195 13.13 5.48 -4.19
CA LEU A 195 13.89 5.48 -5.44
C LEU A 195 12.99 5.55 -6.68
N ILE A 196 11.82 4.91 -6.62
CA ILE A 196 10.91 4.79 -7.76
C ILE A 196 9.99 5.99 -7.91
N TRP A 197 9.60 6.59 -6.79
CA TRP A 197 8.78 7.80 -6.82
C TRP A 197 9.61 9.05 -7.05
N GLY A 198 10.90 9.06 -6.69
CA GLY A 198 11.72 10.26 -6.71
C GLY A 198 11.35 11.19 -5.55
N VAL A 199 10.77 10.63 -4.50
CA VAL A 199 10.38 11.34 -3.28
C VAL A 199 11.45 11.03 -2.25
N GLU A 200 12.30 12.00 -1.95
CA GLU A 200 13.05 11.97 -0.69
C GLU A 200 12.03 12.21 0.43
N THR A 201 11.54 11.14 1.06
CA THR A 201 10.83 11.37 2.32
C THR A 201 11.89 11.73 3.34
N SER A 202 11.94 13.01 3.73
CA SER A 202 12.94 13.52 4.67
C SER A 202 12.87 12.71 5.98
N SER A 203 13.69 11.68 6.04
CA SER A 203 13.95 10.86 7.21
C SER A 203 15.32 11.27 7.75
N ASN A 204 15.36 12.43 8.39
CA ASN A 204 16.38 12.83 9.37
C ASN A 204 16.02 14.22 9.92
N GLY A 205 15.91 14.48 11.22
CA GLY A 205 16.74 13.90 12.27
C GLY A 205 18.16 14.45 12.12
N LYS A 206 18.37 15.69 12.57
CA LYS A 206 19.67 16.39 12.78
C LYS A 206 20.90 15.69 12.18
N ARG A 207 21.41 16.19 11.05
CA ARG A 207 22.85 16.16 10.79
C ARG A 207 23.42 17.52 11.20
N ASN A 208 23.88 17.59 12.45
CA ASN A 208 24.94 18.51 12.84
C ASN A 208 26.28 17.83 12.52
N GLY A 209 27.26 18.59 12.03
CA GLY A 209 28.63 18.14 11.77
C GLY A 209 29.10 18.69 10.43
N ALA A 210 29.44 19.98 10.37
CA ALA A 210 30.81 20.47 10.53
C ALA A 210 31.63 20.21 9.26
N GLU A 211 31.57 21.18 8.36
CA GLU A 211 32.44 21.32 7.20
C GLU A 211 33.81 21.79 7.70
N SER A 212 34.74 20.85 7.88
CA SER A 212 36.16 21.14 8.07
C SER A 212 36.85 21.08 6.72
N ALA A 213 37.20 22.25 6.18
CA ALA A 213 38.04 22.41 5.01
C ALA A 213 39.43 21.77 5.24
N PRO A 214 40.03 21.13 4.23
CA PRO A 214 41.42 20.69 4.31
C PRO A 214 42.39 21.88 4.10
N PRO A 215 43.55 21.87 4.78
CA PRO A 215 44.52 22.95 4.68
C PRO A 215 45.25 22.93 3.32
N THR A 216 45.55 24.13 2.85
CA THR A 216 46.47 24.42 1.76
C THR A 216 47.91 23.99 2.11
N ALA A 217 48.57 23.31 1.18
CA ALA A 217 50.01 23.12 1.08
C ALA A 217 50.31 22.90 -0.42
N SER A 218 51.26 23.55 -1.09
CA SER A 218 52.28 24.55 -0.75
C SER A 218 52.55 25.40 -2.00
#